data_AF-A0AA45TX97-F1
#
_entry.id   AF-A0AA45TX97-F1
#
_cell.length_a   1.000
_cell.length_b   1.000
_cell.length_c   1.000
_cell.angle_alpha   90.00
_cell.angle_beta   90.00
_cell.angle_gamma   90.00
#
_symmetry.space_group_name_H-M   'P 1'
#
loop_
_entity.id
_entity.type
_entity.pdbx_description
1 polymer ?
#
loop_
_entity_poly.entity_id
_entity_poly.type
_entity_poly.pdbx_seq_one_letter_code
_entity_poly.pdbx_strand_id
1 'polypeptide(L)'
;MAMKQLLTEVSANHFPNPPATPAQIAAFEVRVGWKLDENLRTFYLHCNGAALFEAPPDMNYRILPLERIERASVAIRGSEEDVDGSPSHFTLVDMQDTNFVILDVATPVTGCYPLLDAFHETYPDEAPRIAGSFEEFLEKALRSGNRSFWLSTEPLEG
;
A
#
# COMPACT_ATOMS: atom_id res chain seq x y z
N MET A 1 -5.40 -16.20 1.56
CA MET A 1 -5.32 -16.64 0.15
C MET A 1 -3.87 -16.48 -0.23
N ALA A 2 -3.27 -17.45 -0.92
CA ALA A 2 -1.86 -17.31 -1.31
C ALA A 2 -1.72 -16.19 -2.35
N MET A 3 -0.59 -15.48 -2.34
CA MET A 3 -0.32 -14.33 -3.21
C MET A 3 -0.67 -14.58 -4.69
N LYS A 4 -0.33 -15.76 -5.24
CA LYS A 4 -0.66 -16.15 -6.63
C LYS A 4 -2.17 -16.14 -6.93
N GLN A 5 -3.01 -16.54 -5.97
CA GLN A 5 -4.46 -16.53 -6.12
C GLN A 5 -4.99 -15.09 -6.11
N LEU A 6 -4.45 -14.25 -5.22
CA LEU A 6 -4.79 -12.82 -5.19
C LEU A 6 -4.41 -12.13 -6.51
N LEU A 7 -3.25 -12.45 -7.09
CA LEU A 7 -2.85 -11.91 -8.39
C LEU A 7 -3.76 -12.36 -9.54
N THR A 8 -4.26 -13.59 -9.48
CA THR A 8 -5.23 -14.09 -10.47
C THR A 8 -6.54 -13.31 -10.37
N GLU A 9 -7.03 -13.05 -9.15
CA GLU A 9 -8.20 -12.21 -8.90
C GLU A 9 -8.00 -10.78 -9.43
N VAL A 10 -6.85 -10.16 -9.12
CA VAL A 10 -6.46 -8.83 -9.62
C VAL A 10 -6.46 -8.76 -11.15
N SER A 11 -5.90 -9.77 -11.82
CA SER A 11 -5.89 -9.79 -13.29
C SER A 11 -7.26 -10.03 -13.92
N ALA A 12 -8.15 -10.75 -13.25
CA ALA A 12 -9.44 -11.13 -13.81
C ALA A 12 -10.50 -10.05 -13.62
N ASN A 13 -10.53 -9.41 -12.44
CA ASN A 13 -11.68 -8.61 -11.99
C ASN A 13 -11.33 -7.15 -11.66
N HIS A 14 -10.08 -6.74 -11.85
CA HIS A 14 -9.59 -5.40 -11.52
C HIS A 14 -8.79 -4.79 -12.66
N PHE A 15 -8.13 -3.65 -12.40
CA PHE A 15 -7.44 -2.87 -13.42
C PHE A 15 -5.93 -2.80 -13.12
N PRO A 16 -5.18 -3.89 -13.36
CA PRO A 16 -3.73 -3.91 -13.18
C PRO A 16 -3.01 -3.08 -14.25
N ASN A 17 -1.94 -2.40 -13.85
CA ASN A 17 -0.99 -1.83 -14.80
C ASN A 17 -0.11 -2.92 -15.42
N PRO A 18 0.57 -2.64 -16.55
CA PRO A 18 1.60 -3.53 -17.07
C PRO A 18 2.64 -3.93 -16.00
N PRO A 19 3.18 -5.15 -16.04
CA PRO A 19 4.22 -5.61 -15.12
C PRO A 19 5.43 -4.67 -15.05
N ALA A 20 6.01 -4.51 -13.85
CA ALA A 20 7.31 -3.88 -13.71
C ALA A 20 8.41 -4.81 -14.23
N THR A 21 9.41 -4.25 -14.90
CA THR A 21 10.62 -4.98 -15.25
C THR A 21 11.55 -5.12 -14.04
N PRO A 22 12.42 -6.14 -14.00
CA PRO A 22 13.46 -6.23 -12.97
C PRO A 22 14.35 -4.97 -12.89
N ALA A 23 14.58 -4.30 -14.02
CA ALA A 23 15.33 -3.05 -14.07
C ALA A 23 14.60 -1.89 -13.37
N GLN A 24 13.28 -1.77 -13.56
CA GLN A 24 12.45 -0.79 -12.85
C GLN A 24 12.45 -1.05 -11.34
N ILE A 25 12.37 -2.31 -10.92
CA ILE A 25 12.47 -2.67 -9.50
C ILE A 25 13.85 -2.28 -8.95
N ALA A 26 14.94 -2.61 -9.64
CA ALA A 26 16.28 -2.24 -9.19
C ALA A 26 16.45 -0.71 -9.09
N ALA A 27 15.95 0.04 -10.08
CA ALA A 27 15.98 1.50 -10.06
C ALA A 27 15.15 2.08 -8.90
N PHE A 28 13.98 1.49 -8.62
CA PHE A 28 13.17 1.82 -7.46
C PHE A 28 13.94 1.62 -6.16
N GLU A 29 14.51 0.43 -5.94
CA GLU A 29 15.22 0.08 -4.71
C GLU A 29 16.44 0.99 -4.47
N VAL A 30 17.15 1.38 -5.54
CA VAL A 30 18.24 2.37 -5.47
C VAL A 30 17.71 3.75 -5.07
N ARG A 31 16.58 4.19 -5.65
CA ARG A 31 16.00 5.51 -5.38
C ARG A 31 15.51 5.65 -3.93
N VAL A 32 14.84 4.62 -3.41
CA VAL A 32 14.22 4.69 -2.06
C VAL A 32 15.15 4.21 -0.94
N GLY A 33 16.24 3.51 -1.27
CA GLY A 33 17.23 3.04 -0.30
C GLY A 33 16.82 1.78 0.49
N TRP A 34 15.72 1.12 0.11
CA TRP A 34 15.24 -0.12 0.71
C TRP A 34 14.79 -1.12 -0.38
N LYS A 35 14.59 -2.39 0.01
CA LYS A 35 14.30 -3.48 -0.92
C LYS A 35 12.86 -3.95 -0.80
N LEU A 36 12.21 -4.26 -1.91
CA LEU A 36 10.90 -4.90 -1.90
C LEU A 36 11.00 -6.28 -1.22
N ASP A 37 10.11 -6.56 -0.27
CA ASP A 37 9.92 -7.91 0.25
C ASP A 37 9.37 -8.85 -0.84
N GLU A 38 9.32 -10.15 -0.55
CA GLU A 38 8.91 -11.16 -1.53
C GLU A 38 7.48 -10.93 -2.05
N ASN A 39 6.55 -10.50 -1.20
CA ASN A 39 5.17 -10.26 -1.59
C ASN A 39 5.07 -9.05 -2.51
N LEU A 40 5.68 -7.93 -2.13
CA LEU A 40 5.70 -6.72 -2.96
C LEU A 40 6.41 -6.99 -4.30
N ARG A 41 7.57 -7.64 -4.29
CA ARG A 41 8.30 -7.98 -5.52
C ARG A 41 7.47 -8.87 -6.45
N THR A 42 6.79 -9.87 -5.89
CA THR A 42 5.90 -10.76 -6.65
C THR A 42 4.73 -9.98 -7.25
N PHE A 43 4.15 -9.03 -6.52
CA PHE A 43 3.11 -8.14 -7.02
C PHE A 43 3.61 -7.26 -8.16
N TYR A 44 4.72 -6.53 -7.96
CA TYR A 44 5.20 -5.55 -8.93
C TYR A 44 5.68 -6.22 -10.23
N LEU A 45 6.24 -7.43 -10.15
CA LEU A 45 6.56 -8.24 -11.33
C LEU A 45 5.32 -8.79 -12.06
N HIS A 46 4.15 -8.77 -11.43
CA HIS A 46 2.87 -9.16 -12.03
C HIS A 46 2.11 -7.95 -12.59
N CYS A 47 2.13 -6.82 -11.87
CA CYS A 47 1.56 -5.55 -12.30
C CYS A 47 2.22 -4.38 -11.55
N ASN A 48 2.64 -3.32 -12.27
CA ASN A 48 3.24 -2.14 -11.66
C ASN A 48 2.18 -1.22 -11.04
N GLY A 49 1.53 -1.66 -9.96
CA GLY A 49 0.36 -1.00 -9.40
C GLY A 49 -0.95 -1.46 -10.07
N ALA A 50 -2.07 -1.10 -9.44
CA ALA A 50 -3.40 -1.47 -9.89
C ALA A 50 -4.47 -0.54 -9.29
N ALA A 51 -5.57 -0.35 -10.01
CA ALA A 51 -6.81 0.15 -9.41
C ALA A 51 -7.71 -1.06 -9.09
N LEU A 52 -8.20 -1.15 -7.85
CA LEU A 52 -9.14 -2.19 -7.45
C LEU A 52 -10.58 -1.69 -7.57
N PHE A 53 -11.48 -2.61 -7.85
CA PHE A 53 -12.94 -2.47 -8.01
C PHE A 53 -13.42 -1.58 -9.16
N GLU A 54 -12.91 -0.36 -9.25
CA GLU A 54 -13.33 0.64 -10.24
C GLU A 54 -12.15 1.09 -11.09
N ALA A 55 -12.43 1.51 -12.32
CA ALA A 55 -11.39 2.03 -13.21
C ALA A 55 -11.02 3.46 -12.79
N PRO A 56 -9.78 3.91 -13.05
CA PRO A 56 -9.44 5.31 -12.87
C PRO A 56 -10.37 6.23 -13.67
N PRO A 57 -10.84 7.35 -13.10
CA PRO A 57 -10.38 7.95 -11.84
C PRO A 57 -11.19 7.57 -10.59
N ASP A 58 -12.19 6.69 -10.69
CA ASP A 58 -13.22 6.51 -9.65
C ASP A 58 -12.84 5.48 -8.56
N MET A 59 -11.62 4.92 -8.60
CA MET A 59 -11.17 3.90 -7.66
C MET A 59 -10.91 4.44 -6.25
N ASN A 60 -11.40 3.73 -5.24
CA ASN A 60 -10.99 3.99 -3.85
C ASN A 60 -9.59 3.44 -3.59
N TYR A 61 -9.28 2.24 -4.08
CA TYR A 61 -8.00 1.57 -3.85
C TYR A 61 -7.10 1.73 -5.06
N ARG A 62 -6.17 2.68 -5.00
CA ARG A 62 -5.11 2.81 -6.01
C ARG A 62 -3.77 2.33 -5.45
N ILE A 63 -3.39 1.10 -5.76
CA ILE A 63 -2.05 0.60 -5.46
C ILE A 63 -1.07 1.33 -6.39
N LEU A 64 -0.14 2.08 -5.80
CA LEU A 64 0.74 2.98 -6.53
C LEU A 64 1.74 2.22 -7.39
N PRO A 65 2.01 2.69 -8.63
CA PRO A 65 3.15 2.21 -9.40
C PRO A 65 4.46 2.64 -8.71
N LEU A 66 5.53 1.88 -8.93
CA LEU A 66 6.82 2.07 -8.23
C LEU A 66 7.33 3.51 -8.32
N GLU A 67 7.17 4.19 -9.46
CA GLU A 67 7.60 5.57 -9.67
C GLU A 67 6.86 6.61 -8.82
N ARG A 68 5.70 6.28 -8.26
CA ARG A 68 4.90 7.17 -7.40
C ARG A 68 5.03 6.89 -5.92
N ILE A 69 5.75 5.84 -5.53
CA ILE A 69 6.05 5.59 -4.13
C ILE A 69 7.11 6.59 -3.66
N GLU A 70 6.78 7.32 -2.61
CA GLU A 70 7.63 8.32 -1.96
C GLU A 70 7.40 8.33 -0.44
N ARG A 71 8.13 9.20 0.28
CA ARG A 71 7.95 9.38 1.73
C ARG A 71 6.53 9.85 2.01
N ALA A 72 5.90 9.24 3.01
CA ALA A 72 4.55 9.61 3.42
C ALA A 72 4.44 11.07 3.88
N SER A 73 5.48 11.62 4.53
CA SER A 73 5.53 13.05 4.90
C SER A 73 5.42 13.97 3.68
N VAL A 74 6.05 13.61 2.56
CA VAL A 74 6.00 14.39 1.33
C VAL A 74 4.61 14.29 0.69
N ALA A 75 4.09 13.08 0.55
CA ALA A 75 2.80 12.85 -0.10
C ALA A 75 1.60 13.42 0.69
N ILE A 76 1.63 13.33 2.02
CA ILE A 76 0.50 13.69 2.90
C ILE A 76 0.61 15.14 3.38
N ARG A 77 1.82 15.60 3.73
CA ARG A 77 2.05 16.91 4.37
C ARG A 77 2.73 17.92 3.44
N GLY A 78 3.27 17.48 2.30
CA GLY A 78 4.07 18.33 1.43
C GLY A 78 5.41 18.71 2.06
N SER A 79 5.94 17.90 2.98
CA SER A 79 7.10 18.21 3.81
C SER A 79 8.12 17.08 3.86
N GLU A 80 9.41 17.44 3.84
CA GLU A 80 10.53 16.50 4.03
C GLU A 80 11.00 16.42 5.49
N GLU A 81 10.43 17.24 6.37
CA GLU A 81 10.80 17.31 7.79
C GLU A 81 10.32 16.07 8.54
N ASP A 82 11.17 15.52 9.42
CA ASP A 82 10.86 14.30 10.16
C ASP A 82 9.73 14.48 11.18
N VAL A 83 9.42 15.72 11.58
CA VAL A 83 8.26 16.04 12.43
C VAL A 83 6.94 15.79 11.70
N ASP A 84 6.95 15.80 10.37
CA ASP A 84 5.77 15.59 9.51
C ASP A 84 5.61 14.12 9.09
N GLY A 85 6.51 13.23 9.53
CA GLY A 85 6.39 11.79 9.31
C GLY A 85 7.72 11.04 9.39
N SER A 86 7.66 9.81 9.89
CA SER A 86 8.84 8.94 9.99
C SER A 86 9.54 8.79 8.63
N PRO A 87 10.89 8.86 8.58
CA PRO A 87 11.65 8.57 7.35
C PRO A 87 11.51 7.12 6.88
N SER A 88 10.96 6.22 7.71
CA SER A 88 10.65 4.84 7.33
C SER A 88 9.26 4.66 6.71
N HIS A 89 8.42 5.70 6.69
CA HIS A 89 7.06 5.62 6.17
C HIS A 89 7.02 5.96 4.68
N PHE A 90 6.56 5.01 3.86
CA PHE A 90 6.43 5.18 2.40
C PHE A 90 5.01 4.90 1.93
N THR A 91 4.49 5.69 0.99
CA THR A 91 3.16 5.47 0.39
C THR A 91 3.10 4.16 -0.39
N LEU A 92 1.99 3.43 -0.29
CA LEU A 92 1.77 2.23 -1.11
C LEU A 92 0.42 2.24 -1.82
N VAL A 93 -0.64 2.62 -1.11
CA VAL A 93 -1.99 2.70 -1.67
C VAL A 93 -2.53 4.10 -1.44
N ASP A 94 -2.92 4.76 -2.51
CA ASP A 94 -3.66 6.01 -2.50
C ASP A 94 -5.16 5.68 -2.33
N MET A 95 -5.71 6.11 -1.19
CA MET A 95 -7.11 5.93 -0.78
C MET A 95 -7.99 7.12 -1.19
N GLN A 96 -7.50 7.98 -2.09
CA GLN A 96 -8.07 9.27 -2.49
C GLN A 96 -8.09 10.29 -1.35
N ASP A 97 -8.37 11.55 -1.68
CA ASP A 97 -8.44 12.66 -0.74
C ASP A 97 -7.22 12.76 0.20
N THR A 98 -6.02 12.54 -0.34
CA THR A 98 -4.74 12.55 0.40
C THR A 98 -4.61 11.51 1.52
N ASN A 99 -5.50 10.51 1.57
CA ASN A 99 -5.39 9.37 2.48
C ASN A 99 -4.55 8.26 1.85
N PHE A 100 -3.71 7.63 2.65
CA PHE A 100 -2.85 6.56 2.17
C PHE A 100 -2.83 5.36 3.10
N VAL A 101 -2.66 4.18 2.50
CA VAL A 101 -2.05 3.06 3.20
C VAL A 101 -0.55 3.11 2.94
N ILE A 102 0.23 3.12 4.01
CA ILE A 102 1.69 3.28 3.96
C ILE A 102 2.39 2.00 4.44
N LEU A 103 3.64 1.84 4.04
CA LEU A 103 4.58 0.83 4.55
C LEU A 103 5.45 1.44 5.64
N ASP A 104 5.73 0.69 6.71
CA ASP A 104 6.86 0.99 7.60
C ASP A 104 8.03 0.04 7.31
N VAL A 105 9.07 0.57 6.66
CA VAL A 105 10.21 -0.23 6.22
C VAL A 105 11.24 -0.51 7.32
N ALA A 106 11.10 0.13 8.49
CA ALA A 106 12.00 -0.07 9.63
C ALA A 106 11.57 -1.23 10.55
N THR A 107 10.31 -1.67 10.48
CA THR A 107 9.74 -2.66 11.40
C THR A 107 9.24 -3.94 10.70
N PRO A 108 10.08 -4.65 9.92
CA PRO A 108 9.65 -5.85 9.22
C PRO A 108 9.13 -6.92 10.21
N VAL A 109 7.93 -7.43 9.95
CA VAL A 109 7.28 -8.52 10.70
C VAL A 109 7.40 -9.79 9.88
N THR A 110 8.18 -10.76 10.37
CA THR A 110 8.41 -12.04 9.67
C THR A 110 8.89 -11.82 8.22
N GLY A 111 9.73 -10.80 8.00
CA GLY A 111 10.29 -10.48 6.68
C GLY A 111 9.39 -9.70 5.73
N CYS A 112 8.18 -9.31 6.16
CA CYS A 112 7.28 -8.42 5.40
C CYS A 112 7.17 -7.06 6.09
N TYR A 113 6.94 -6.00 5.32
CA TYR A 113 6.65 -4.69 5.91
C TYR A 113 5.18 -4.60 6.35
N PRO A 114 4.90 -4.13 7.58
CA PRO A 114 3.54 -3.88 8.02
C PRO A 114 2.95 -2.68 7.26
N LEU A 115 1.63 -2.71 7.09
CA LEU A 115 0.88 -1.62 6.46
C LEU A 115 0.09 -0.85 7.52
N LEU A 116 0.15 0.46 7.44
CA LEU A 116 -0.49 1.40 8.36
C LEU A 116 -1.54 2.23 7.63
N ASP A 117 -2.63 2.56 8.32
CA ASP A 117 -3.59 3.57 7.86
C ASP A 117 -3.05 4.96 8.16
N ALA A 118 -2.70 5.72 7.12
CA ALA A 118 -2.23 7.09 7.23
C ALA A 118 -3.34 8.05 6.77
N PHE A 119 -4.26 8.31 7.71
CA PHE A 119 -5.31 9.30 7.55
C PHE A 119 -4.72 10.72 7.65
N HIS A 120 -4.98 11.57 6.66
CA HIS A 120 -4.25 12.84 6.51
C HIS A 120 -4.44 13.81 7.68
N GLU A 121 -5.56 13.72 8.42
CA GLU A 121 -5.84 14.62 9.55
C GLU A 121 -5.05 14.25 10.80
N THR A 122 -4.73 12.97 10.98
CA THR A 122 -4.08 12.46 12.21
C THR A 122 -2.63 12.04 11.99
N TYR A 123 -2.21 11.84 10.74
CA TYR A 123 -0.82 11.56 10.41
C TYR A 123 0.06 12.82 10.64
N PRO A 124 1.23 12.71 11.30
CA PRO A 124 1.95 11.49 11.65
C PRO A 124 1.69 10.94 13.07
N ASP A 125 0.89 11.61 13.88
CA ASP A 125 0.65 11.25 15.29
C ASP A 125 -0.06 9.89 15.43
N GLU A 126 -0.99 9.59 14.52
CA GLU A 126 -1.69 8.31 14.46
C GLU A 126 -1.53 7.65 13.08
N ALA A 127 -0.94 6.46 13.08
CA ALA A 127 -0.84 5.59 11.92
C ALA A 127 -1.02 4.12 12.34
N PRO A 128 -2.25 3.69 12.70
CA PRO A 128 -2.47 2.35 13.23
C PRO A 128 -2.16 1.28 12.18
N ARG A 129 -1.57 0.17 12.64
CA ARG A 129 -1.31 -0.99 11.78
C ARG A 129 -2.61 -1.68 11.40
N ILE A 130 -2.83 -1.88 10.10
CA ILE A 130 -4.02 -2.54 9.54
C ILE A 130 -3.72 -3.92 8.93
N ALA A 131 -2.45 -4.19 8.59
CA ALA A 131 -1.98 -5.50 8.13
C ALA A 131 -0.49 -5.73 8.48
N GLY A 132 -0.09 -6.98 8.60
CA GLY A 132 1.32 -7.38 8.78
C GLY A 132 2.11 -7.60 7.50
N SER A 133 1.43 -7.70 6.38
CA SER A 133 2.05 -7.87 5.06
C SER A 133 1.14 -7.34 3.97
N PHE A 134 1.72 -7.13 2.79
CA PHE A 134 0.95 -6.76 1.60
C PHE A 134 -0.03 -7.86 1.16
N GLU A 135 0.32 -9.13 1.31
CA GLU A 135 -0.58 -10.26 1.01
C GLU A 135 -1.84 -10.21 1.89
N GLU A 136 -1.66 -10.02 3.20
CA GLU A 136 -2.77 -9.92 4.16
C GLU A 136 -3.66 -8.72 3.84
N PHE A 137 -3.05 -7.56 3.56
CA PHE A 137 -3.79 -6.36 3.17
C PHE A 137 -4.62 -6.60 1.91
N LEU A 138 -4.00 -7.12 0.86
CA LEU A 138 -4.66 -7.33 -0.43
C LEU A 138 -5.82 -8.32 -0.30
N GLU A 139 -5.65 -9.40 0.46
CA GLU A 139 -6.73 -10.34 0.77
C GLU A 139 -7.91 -9.67 1.48
N LYS A 140 -7.65 -8.85 2.50
CA LYS A 140 -8.68 -8.13 3.24
C LYS A 140 -9.37 -7.07 2.39
N ALA A 141 -8.61 -6.33 1.59
CA ALA A 141 -9.12 -5.32 0.66
C ALA A 141 -10.05 -5.97 -0.37
N LEU A 142 -9.61 -7.03 -1.06
CA LEU A 142 -10.44 -7.73 -2.05
C LEU A 142 -11.75 -8.28 -1.46
N ARG A 143 -11.70 -8.80 -0.21
CA ARG A 143 -12.90 -9.27 0.50
C ARG A 143 -13.85 -8.17 0.95
N SER A 144 -13.37 -6.94 1.10
CA SER A 144 -14.18 -5.85 1.66
C SER A 144 -15.28 -5.37 0.72
N GLY A 145 -15.09 -5.60 -0.59
CA GLY A 145 -15.98 -5.11 -1.64
C GLY A 145 -15.93 -3.59 -1.75
N ASN A 146 -14.74 -3.03 -1.95
CA ASN A 146 -14.48 -1.58 -2.09
C ASN A 146 -14.65 -0.72 -0.82
N ARG A 147 -14.72 -1.35 0.36
CA ARG A 147 -14.80 -0.65 1.67
C ARG A 147 -13.45 -0.66 2.40
N SER A 148 -13.11 0.41 3.12
CA SER A 148 -11.97 0.43 4.05
C SER A 148 -12.19 -0.58 5.19
N PHE A 149 -11.62 -1.78 5.06
CA PHE A 149 -11.95 -2.91 5.94
C PHE A 149 -11.63 -2.66 7.42
N TRP A 150 -10.64 -1.82 7.70
CA TRP A 150 -10.18 -1.46 9.04
C TRP A 150 -11.07 -0.41 9.73
N LEU A 151 -11.96 0.25 9.00
CA LEU A 151 -12.93 1.22 9.54
C LEU A 151 -14.25 0.54 9.97
N SER A 152 -14.32 -0.79 9.95
CA SER A 152 -15.49 -1.53 10.41
C SER A 152 -15.56 -1.47 11.93
N THR A 153 -16.34 -0.53 12.46
CA THR A 153 -16.83 -0.56 13.84
C THR A 153 -17.85 -1.68 14.01
N GLU A 154 -17.59 -2.62 14.92
CA GLU A 154 -18.64 -3.14 15.80
C GLU A 154 -18.22 -2.85 17.25
N PRO A 155 -19.03 -2.19 18.08
CA PRO A 155 -18.89 -2.35 19.52
C PRO A 155 -19.37 -3.77 19.85
N LEU A 156 -18.48 -4.61 20.38
CA LEU A 156 -18.94 -5.75 21.17
C LEU A 156 -19.37 -5.18 22.52
N GLU A 157 -20.64 -4.75 22.59
CA GLU A 157 -21.36 -4.74 23.85
C GLU A 157 -21.35 -6.17 24.41
N GLY A 158 -20.79 -6.32 25.60
CA GLY A 158 -20.83 -7.52 26.43
C GLY A 158 -20.89 -7.10 27.89
#